data_AF-A0AAP2ZAB7-F1
#
_entry.id   AF-A0AAP2ZAB7-F1
#
_cell.length_a   1.000
_cell.length_b   1.000
_cell.length_c   1.000
_cell.angle_alpha   90.00
_cell.angle_beta   90.00
_cell.angle_gamma   90.00
#
_symmetry.space_group_name_H-M   'P 1'
#
loop_
_entity.id
_entity.type
_entity.pdbx_description
1 polymer ?
#
loop_
_entity_poly.entity_id
_entity_poly.type
_entity_poly.pdbx_seq_one_letter_code
_entity_poly.pdbx_strand_id
1 'polypeptide(L)'
;MAPEGWDVEGVHYGPKEGVRSSYSRRDIIREIFEITDIPPTQHAITHGCFTSNQLHQLLTYLTGEETDRTEGSSLSREVAEEVGIPHQKHQDSYHCFTEDSLWEILQAVKDTGENR
;
A
#
# COMPACT_ATOMS: atom_id res chain seq x y z
N MET A 1 -15.52 -23.51 37.82
CA MET A 1 -15.57 -24.24 36.55
C MET A 1 -15.59 -23.21 35.44
N ALA A 2 -14.44 -22.99 34.78
CA ALA A 2 -14.33 -22.13 33.60
C ALA A 2 -14.42 -23.03 32.36
N PRO A 3 -15.16 -22.65 31.32
CA PRO A 3 -15.21 -23.46 30.10
C PRO A 3 -13.92 -23.28 29.29
N GLU A 4 -13.45 -24.41 28.77
CA GLU A 4 -12.31 -24.60 27.90
C GLU A 4 -12.54 -24.01 26.50
N GLY A 5 -11.46 -23.49 25.90
CA GLY A 5 -11.39 -23.14 24.49
C GLY A 5 -10.98 -21.69 24.25
N TRP A 6 -10.02 -21.52 23.34
CA TRP A 6 -9.43 -20.27 22.83
C TRP A 6 -8.14 -19.82 23.55
N ASP A 7 -7.12 -20.67 23.46
CA ASP A 7 -5.74 -20.21 23.22
C ASP A 7 -5.62 -19.79 21.75
N VAL A 8 -5.51 -18.50 21.51
CA VAL A 8 -4.80 -17.94 20.35
C VAL A 8 -4.13 -16.65 20.82
N GLU A 9 -2.83 -16.74 21.08
CA GLU A 9 -1.91 -15.63 20.88
C GLU A 9 -2.09 -15.14 19.43
N GLY A 10 -2.88 -14.09 19.27
CA GLY A 10 -3.03 -13.35 18.03
C GLY A 10 -2.72 -11.90 18.35
N VAL A 11 -1.47 -11.50 18.10
CA VAL A 11 -1.06 -10.11 18.16
C VAL A 11 -2.01 -9.31 17.25
N HIS A 12 -2.87 -8.49 17.84
CA HIS A 12 -3.70 -7.55 17.09
C HIS A 12 -2.84 -6.36 16.64
N TYR A 13 -2.20 -6.50 15.48
CA TYR A 13 -1.87 -5.35 14.62
C TYR A 13 -2.85 -5.34 13.43
N GLY A 14 -4.13 -5.15 13.75
CA GLY A 14 -5.08 -4.65 12.77
C GLY A 14 -5.11 -3.12 12.87
N PRO A 15 -5.22 -2.37 11.75
CA PRO A 15 -5.41 -0.92 11.82
C PRO A 15 -6.59 -0.62 12.76
N LYS A 16 -6.34 0.24 13.76
CA LYS A 16 -7.37 0.76 14.67
C LYS A 16 -8.61 1.15 13.85
N GLU A 17 -9.69 0.37 14.00
CA GLU A 17 -11.01 0.69 13.49
C GLU A 17 -11.40 2.09 14.01
N GLY A 18 -11.30 3.10 13.14
CA GLY A 18 -11.61 4.48 13.49
C GLY A 18 -10.89 5.55 12.68
N VAL A 19 -9.73 5.26 12.07
CA VAL A 19 -8.93 6.31 11.38
C VAL A 19 -9.32 6.51 9.91
N ARG A 20 -9.96 5.51 9.29
CA ARG A 20 -10.31 5.57 7.87
C ARG A 20 -11.28 6.72 7.52
N SER A 21 -12.08 7.18 8.49
CA SER A 21 -13.16 8.17 8.27
C SER A 21 -12.68 9.62 8.02
N SER A 22 -11.38 9.90 8.08
CA SER A 22 -10.85 11.28 7.94
C SER A 22 -9.82 11.48 6.82
N TYR A 23 -9.35 10.40 6.18
CA TYR A 23 -8.31 10.49 5.16
C TYR A 23 -8.93 10.52 3.77
N SER A 24 -8.77 11.65 3.07
CA SER A 24 -9.08 11.67 1.64
C SER A 24 -8.01 10.90 0.87
N ARG A 25 -8.34 10.40 -0.33
CA ARG A 25 -7.35 9.86 -1.28
C ARG A 25 -6.06 10.69 -1.37
N ARG A 26 -6.17 12.02 -1.34
CA ARG A 26 -5.02 12.92 -1.39
C ARG A 26 -4.12 12.78 -0.16
N ASP A 27 -4.70 12.66 1.01
CA ASP A 27 -3.97 12.55 2.28
C ASP A 27 -3.24 11.21 2.34
N ILE A 28 -3.91 10.11 1.93
CA ILE A 28 -3.30 8.77 1.86
C ILE A 28 -2.06 8.79 0.97
N ILE A 29 -2.17 9.34 -0.24
CA ILE A 29 -1.07 9.38 -1.21
C ILE A 29 0.07 10.27 -0.74
N ARG A 30 -0.24 11.43 -0.14
CA ARG A 30 0.79 12.32 0.42
C ARG A 30 1.57 11.62 1.53
N GLU A 31 0.88 10.89 2.39
CA GLU A 31 1.51 10.18 3.50
C GLU A 31 2.38 9.02 3.00
N ILE A 32 1.93 8.27 1.98
CA ILE A 32 2.78 7.26 1.32
C ILE A 32 4.08 7.90 0.81
N PHE A 33 3.99 9.02 0.10
CA PHE A 33 5.17 9.71 -0.43
C PHE A 33 6.09 10.28 0.67
N GLU A 34 5.52 10.77 1.76
CA GLU A 34 6.29 11.29 2.90
C GLU A 34 7.09 10.18 3.60
N ILE A 35 6.49 9.00 3.80
CA ILE A 35 7.16 7.87 4.46
C ILE A 35 8.23 7.22 3.57
N THR A 36 7.98 7.18 2.25
CA THR A 36 8.85 6.48 1.29
C THR A 36 9.93 7.38 0.66
N ASP A 37 9.95 8.68 0.99
CA ASP A 37 10.80 9.71 0.35
C ASP A 37 10.62 9.79 -1.18
N ILE A 38 9.50 9.26 -1.70
CA ILE A 38 9.21 9.29 -3.12
C ILE A 38 8.67 10.67 -3.50
N PRO A 39 9.18 11.32 -4.55
CA PRO A 39 8.73 12.65 -4.93
C PRO A 39 7.24 12.63 -5.33
N PRO A 40 6.40 13.46 -4.67
CA PRO A 40 4.98 13.51 -4.97
C PRO A 40 4.74 14.13 -6.35
N THR A 41 3.77 13.57 -7.09
CA THR A 41 3.30 14.16 -8.34
C THR A 41 1.85 14.61 -8.20
N GLN A 42 1.52 15.75 -8.81
CA GLN A 42 0.14 16.27 -8.79
C GLN A 42 -0.85 15.27 -9.42
N HIS A 43 -0.38 14.50 -10.40
CA HIS A 43 -1.16 13.46 -11.05
C HIS A 43 -1.50 12.30 -10.10
N ALA A 44 -0.50 11.79 -9.35
CA ALA A 44 -0.73 10.78 -8.31
C ALA A 44 -1.68 11.29 -7.24
N ILE A 45 -1.42 12.47 -6.66
CA ILE A 45 -2.26 13.07 -5.62
C ILE A 45 -3.71 13.23 -6.10
N THR A 46 -3.91 13.68 -7.34
CA THR A 46 -5.26 13.99 -7.83
C THR A 46 -6.03 12.76 -8.28
N HIS A 47 -5.36 11.77 -8.89
CA HIS A 47 -6.03 10.66 -9.56
C HIS A 47 -5.79 9.29 -8.91
N GLY A 48 -4.88 9.16 -7.95
CA GLY A 48 -4.47 7.84 -7.43
C GLY A 48 -3.55 7.07 -8.36
N CYS A 49 -2.97 7.77 -9.34
CA CYS A 49 -2.23 7.19 -10.46
C CYS A 49 -0.73 7.45 -10.33
N PHE A 50 0.04 6.40 -10.03
CA PHE A 50 1.48 6.47 -9.87
C PHE A 50 2.17 6.34 -11.24
N THR A 51 3.37 6.91 -11.39
CA THR A 51 4.21 6.60 -12.55
C THR A 51 4.93 5.27 -12.34
N SER A 52 5.42 4.63 -13.42
CA SER A 52 6.23 3.41 -13.30
C SER A 52 7.43 3.58 -12.36
N ASN A 53 8.06 4.77 -12.38
CA ASN A 53 9.16 5.09 -11.47
C ASN A 53 8.71 5.14 -10.01
N GLN A 54 7.55 5.75 -9.72
CA GLN A 54 7.00 5.79 -8.37
C GLN A 54 6.58 4.40 -7.88
N LEU A 55 6.03 3.56 -8.76
CA LEU A 55 5.70 2.16 -8.43
C LEU A 55 6.95 1.34 -8.13
N HIS A 56 8.02 1.55 -8.91
CA HIS A 56 9.30 0.89 -8.70
C HIS A 56 9.95 1.27 -7.37
N GLN A 57 9.97 2.57 -7.05
CA GLN A 57 10.48 3.06 -5.77
C GLN A 57 9.64 2.56 -4.60
N LEU A 58 8.31 2.51 -4.74
CA LEU A 58 7.41 1.98 -3.71
C LEU A 58 7.64 0.48 -3.49
N LEU A 59 7.78 -0.29 -4.56
CA LEU A 59 8.07 -1.72 -4.47
C LEU A 59 9.44 -1.97 -3.82
N THR A 60 10.46 -1.21 -4.22
CA THR A 60 11.80 -1.27 -3.61
C THR A 60 11.76 -0.93 -2.11
N TYR A 61 10.91 0.01 -1.71
CA TYR A 61 10.70 0.33 -0.30
C TYR A 61 10.08 -0.85 0.46
N LEU A 62 9.01 -1.44 -0.10
CA LEU A 62 8.27 -2.55 0.53
C LEU A 62 9.10 -3.83 0.63
N THR A 63 9.81 -4.21 -0.42
CA THR A 63 10.60 -5.45 -0.45
C THR A 63 12.00 -5.28 0.15
N GLY A 64 12.53 -4.05 0.13
CA GLY A 64 13.93 -3.77 0.47
C GLY A 64 14.94 -4.17 -0.60
N GLU A 65 14.48 -4.62 -1.77
CA GLU A 65 15.31 -5.07 -2.88
C GLU A 65 15.13 -4.17 -4.10
N GLU A 66 16.23 -3.76 -4.72
CA GLU A 66 16.21 -2.96 -5.94
C GLU A 66 15.59 -3.79 -7.08
N THR A 67 14.41 -3.38 -7.56
CA THR A 67 13.64 -4.20 -8.49
C THR A 67 14.11 -4.00 -9.93
N ASP A 68 14.84 -4.91 -10.57
CA ASP A 68 15.32 -4.72 -11.96
C ASP A 68 14.19 -4.75 -13.04
N ARG A 69 12.92 -4.88 -12.64
CA ARG A 69 11.78 -5.18 -13.52
C ARG A 69 11.24 -3.92 -14.20
N THR A 70 11.24 -3.94 -15.54
CA THR A 70 11.23 -2.75 -16.40
C THR A 70 9.90 -2.42 -17.09
N GLU A 71 8.76 -3.01 -16.71
CA GLU A 71 7.46 -2.71 -17.34
C GLU A 71 6.34 -2.32 -16.36
N GLY A 72 5.76 -1.14 -16.58
CA GLY A 72 4.79 -0.49 -15.67
C GLY A 72 3.46 -1.22 -15.46
N SER A 73 3.08 -2.16 -16.33
CA SER A 73 1.90 -3.02 -16.11
C SER A 73 2.17 -4.17 -15.14
N SER A 74 3.44 -4.54 -14.93
CA SER A 74 3.85 -5.56 -13.97
C SER A 74 4.03 -4.96 -12.57
N LEU A 75 4.59 -3.75 -12.49
CA LEU A 75 4.96 -3.13 -11.21
C LEU A 75 3.79 -2.87 -10.26
N SER A 76 2.65 -2.40 -10.76
CA SER A 76 1.49 -2.18 -9.90
C SER A 76 0.84 -3.47 -9.43
N ARG A 77 0.91 -4.53 -10.25
CA ARG A 77 0.50 -5.87 -9.83
C ARG A 77 1.41 -6.37 -8.71
N GLU A 78 2.72 -6.21 -8.87
CA GLU A 78 3.70 -6.62 -7.87
C GLU A 78 3.51 -5.87 -6.55
N VAL A 79 3.28 -4.55 -6.60
CA VAL A 79 2.90 -3.77 -5.40
C VAL A 79 1.63 -4.35 -4.76
N ALA A 80 0.58 -4.60 -5.55
CA ALA A 80 -0.66 -5.18 -5.03
C ALA A 80 -0.47 -6.58 -4.43
N GLU A 81 0.36 -7.43 -5.04
CA GLU A 81 0.71 -8.76 -4.53
C GLU A 81 1.48 -8.65 -3.20
N GLU A 82 2.45 -7.74 -3.12
CA GLU A 82 3.26 -7.51 -1.92
C GLU A 82 2.41 -7.02 -0.74
N VAL A 83 1.43 -6.15 -0.99
CA VAL A 83 0.52 -5.65 0.05
C VAL A 83 -0.76 -6.48 0.22
N GLY A 84 -0.87 -7.63 -0.47
CA GLY A 84 -1.99 -8.56 -0.33
C GLY A 84 -3.34 -8.06 -0.86
N ILE A 85 -3.35 -7.09 -1.78
CA ILE A 85 -4.58 -6.57 -2.39
C ILE A 85 -5.10 -7.55 -3.46
N PRO A 86 -6.35 -8.02 -3.36
CA PRO A 86 -6.91 -8.95 -4.35
C PRO A 86 -7.01 -8.29 -5.73
N HIS A 87 -6.34 -8.88 -6.71
CA HIS A 87 -6.25 -8.36 -8.06
C HIS A 87 -7.62 -8.41 -8.77
N GLN A 88 -8.25 -7.26 -8.99
CA GLN A 88 -9.46 -7.17 -9.81
C GLN A 88 -9.08 -6.85 -11.27
N LYS A 89 -9.42 -7.76 -12.17
CA LYS A 89 -9.08 -7.78 -13.62
C LYS A 89 -9.60 -6.58 -14.43
N HIS A 90 -10.32 -5.65 -13.83
CA HIS A 90 -10.98 -4.55 -14.51
C HIS A 90 -10.19 -3.27 -14.34
N GLN A 91 -9.27 -3.00 -15.25
CA GLN A 91 -9.05 -1.69 -15.91
C GLN A 91 -7.70 -1.69 -16.62
N ASP A 92 -7.69 -1.40 -17.91
CA ASP A 92 -6.52 -1.18 -18.78
C ASP A 92 -5.59 -0.02 -18.34
N SER A 93 -5.69 0.44 -17.10
CA SER A 93 -4.89 1.50 -16.49
C SER A 93 -4.34 1.02 -15.15
N TYR A 94 -3.43 0.04 -15.22
CA TYR A 94 -2.87 -0.68 -14.08
C TYR A 94 -2.14 0.20 -13.05
N HIS A 95 -1.87 1.48 -13.34
CA HIS A 95 -1.09 2.36 -12.48
C HIS A 95 -1.93 3.19 -11.49
N CYS A 96 -3.26 3.03 -11.52
CA CYS A 96 -4.19 3.75 -10.65
C CYS A 96 -4.80 2.82 -9.59
N PHE A 97 -4.71 3.19 -8.32
CA PHE A 97 -5.28 2.44 -7.20
C PHE A 97 -6.59 3.07 -6.70
N THR A 98 -7.51 2.22 -6.25
CA THR A 98 -8.73 2.67 -5.56
C THR A 98 -8.36 3.22 -4.17
N GLU A 99 -9.29 3.92 -3.52
CA GLU A 99 -9.04 4.43 -2.16
C GLU A 99 -8.81 3.30 -1.16
N ASP A 100 -9.55 2.19 -1.25
CA ASP A 100 -9.30 0.98 -0.47
C ASP A 100 -7.88 0.45 -0.71
N SER A 101 -7.48 0.29 -1.98
CA SER A 101 -6.14 -0.19 -2.31
C SER A 101 -5.03 0.74 -1.81
N LEU A 102 -5.23 2.05 -1.91
CA LEU A 102 -4.28 3.04 -1.40
C LEU A 102 -4.16 2.96 0.13
N TRP A 103 -5.26 2.69 0.83
CA TRP A 103 -5.24 2.51 2.27
C TRP A 103 -4.40 1.30 2.68
N GLU A 104 -4.60 0.15 2.02
CA GLU A 104 -3.81 -1.06 2.26
C GLU A 104 -2.31 -0.82 1.98
N ILE A 105 -1.99 -0.10 0.89
CA ILE A 105 -0.61 0.30 0.58
C ILE A 105 -0.01 1.16 1.70
N LEU A 106 -0.75 2.16 2.19
CA LEU A 106 -0.29 3.01 3.29
C LEU A 106 -0.03 2.20 4.57
N GLN A 107 -0.91 1.24 4.89
CA GLN A 107 -0.71 0.38 6.06
C GLN A 107 0.58 -0.44 5.93
N ALA A 108 0.83 -1.06 4.78
CA ALA A 108 2.05 -1.85 4.57
C ALA A 108 3.32 -0.99 4.58
N VAL A 109 3.26 0.21 4.00
CA VAL A 109 4.37 1.19 4.06
C VAL A 109 4.69 1.56 5.50
N LYS A 110 3.68 1.81 6.34
CA LYS A 110 3.87 2.09 7.77
C LYS A 110 4.48 0.91 8.52
N ASP A 111 3.94 -0.30 8.32
CA ASP A 111 4.45 -1.51 8.95
C ASP A 111 5.92 -1.76 8.58
N THR A 112 6.26 -1.60 7.30
CA THR A 112 7.65 -1.72 6.80
C THR A 112 8.59 -0.68 7.44
N GLY A 113 8.10 0.56 7.61
CA GLY A 113 8.86 1.64 8.24
C GLY A 113 9.03 1.50 9.75
N GLU A 114 8.07 0.91 10.46
CA GLU A 114 8.16 0.65 11.91
C GLU A 114 9.06 -0.56 12.24
N ASN A 115 9.23 -1.49 11.29
CA ASN A 115 9.99 -2.73 11.47
C ASN A 115 11.47 -2.64 11.00
N ARG A 116 11.96 -1.43 10.70
CA ARG A 116 13.34 -1.12 10.28
C ARG A 116 14.04 -0.18 11.25
#